data_AF-A0A7W6GHY9-F1
#
_entry.id   AF-A0A7W6GHY9-F1
#
_cell.length_a   1.000
_cell.length_b   1.000
_cell.length_c   1.000
_cell.angle_alpha   90.00
_cell.angle_beta   90.00
_cell.angle_gamma   90.00
#
_symmetry.space_group_name_H-M   'P 1'
#
loop_
_entity.id
_entity.type
_entity.pdbx_description
1 polymer ?
#
loop_
_entity_poly.entity_id
_entity_poly.type
_entity_poly.pdbx_seq_one_letter_code
_entity_poly.pdbx_strand_id
1 'polypeptide(L)'
;MDDPSTQYSKEAMQQALETRQQYDVHGLRFDTDKSTLQPGAEPLLDDIATALKNFPDWSLRIVGHTDASGSAETNERLSLERADTIKVALVDRGIDPDRLMAGGAGQDRPIASNETEEGKALNRRVELLRVTNSPEARKLLKAMSDYLAAQKALSFSYDANLQVVTNTEQKLGLASSGTVILSRPDKVHTTRSGGFVESEALFDGKMLTLVGKNVNKYTQVEMPGTVDQLIDELKDKHGLPLPAADLLMTNAYDELMQGVYDSKDLGSGVVNGHECDSLAFRKDDVDFQIWVAHGEQPFPCRLAITSREVKGAPEYTVQIRDWKSGDAVMLDDFSFKNPTNAEKIDVNDLKQNLSELPGNLVLGDGK
;
A
#
# COMPACT_ATOMS: atom_id res chain seq x y z
N MET A 1 6.39 39.98 20.18
CA MET A 1 5.87 38.69 19.73
C MET A 1 6.90 38.17 18.77
N ASP A 2 7.63 37.13 19.17
CA ASP A 2 8.64 36.51 18.32
C ASP A 2 7.96 35.94 17.08
N ASP A 3 8.50 36.23 15.91
CA ASP A 3 8.06 35.70 14.63
C ASP A 3 8.26 34.17 14.64
N PRO A 4 7.20 33.34 14.50
CA PRO A 4 7.34 31.88 14.46
C PRO A 4 8.29 31.39 13.34
N SER A 5 8.62 32.25 12.37
CA SER A 5 9.54 31.94 11.29
C SER A 5 11.03 32.08 11.65
N THR A 6 11.38 32.50 12.87
CA THR A 6 12.79 32.69 13.31
C THR A 6 13.36 31.59 14.21
N GLN A 7 12.62 30.51 14.49
CA GLN A 7 13.11 29.45 15.39
C GLN A 7 13.38 28.12 14.67
N TYR A 8 14.09 28.18 13.54
CA TYR A 8 14.77 27.00 13.02
C TYR A 8 16.05 26.75 13.84
N SER A 9 16.19 25.56 14.41
CA SER A 9 17.42 25.07 15.04
C SER A 9 17.85 23.79 14.34
N LYS A 10 19.10 23.78 13.86
CA LYS A 10 19.74 22.63 13.26
C LYS A 10 19.72 21.41 14.18
N GLU A 11 19.99 21.63 15.46
CA GLU A 11 20.01 20.59 16.49
C GLU A 11 18.61 20.02 16.69
N ALA A 12 17.58 20.88 16.75
CA ALA A 12 16.19 20.44 16.88
C ALA A 12 15.73 19.63 15.65
N MET A 13 16.12 20.05 14.44
CA MET A 13 15.85 19.32 13.20
C MET A 13 16.52 17.94 13.21
N GLN A 14 17.83 17.87 13.51
CA GLN A 14 18.57 16.61 13.55
C GLN A 14 17.98 15.66 14.59
N GLN A 15 17.71 16.15 15.80
CA GLN A 15 17.09 15.37 16.86
C GLN A 15 15.69 14.87 16.45
N ALA A 16 14.90 15.69 15.77
CA ALA A 16 13.59 15.30 15.28
C ALA A 16 13.66 14.21 14.21
N LEU A 17 14.58 14.31 13.26
CA LEU A 17 14.79 13.29 12.22
C LEU A 17 15.33 11.98 12.81
N GLU A 18 16.18 12.04 13.84
CA GLU A 18 16.65 10.87 14.58
C GLU A 18 15.54 10.14 15.32
N THR A 19 14.75 10.89 16.09
CA THR A 19 13.83 10.32 17.10
C THR A 19 12.41 10.15 16.59
N ARG A 20 11.91 11.11 15.79
CA ARG A 20 10.55 11.16 15.26
C ARG A 20 10.45 10.80 13.79
N GLN A 21 11.59 10.72 13.08
CA GLN A 21 11.66 10.52 11.63
C GLN A 21 10.95 11.61 10.80
N GLN A 22 10.59 12.73 11.41
CA GLN A 22 9.81 13.79 10.76
C GLN A 22 10.17 15.15 11.35
N TYR A 23 10.26 16.15 10.49
CA TYR A 23 10.44 17.54 10.87
C TYR A 23 9.73 18.49 9.88
N ASP A 24 8.81 19.32 10.38
CA ASP A 24 8.22 20.40 9.60
C ASP A 24 9.23 21.56 9.50
N VAL A 25 9.64 21.86 8.27
CA VAL A 25 10.59 22.91 7.96
C VAL A 25 9.82 24.20 7.69
N HIS A 26 9.93 25.13 8.63
CA HIS A 26 9.49 26.51 8.46
C HIS A 26 10.65 27.36 7.95
N GLY A 27 10.42 28.16 6.90
CA GLY A 27 11.44 29.06 6.33
C GLY A 27 11.81 28.79 4.86
N LEU A 28 11.46 27.62 4.30
CA LEU A 28 11.51 27.38 2.85
C LEU A 28 10.27 28.00 2.19
N ARG A 29 10.40 29.27 1.79
CA ARG A 29 9.29 30.08 1.27
C ARG A 29 9.23 30.05 -0.25
N PHE A 30 8.01 30.10 -0.76
CA PHE A 30 7.67 30.17 -2.18
C PHE A 30 6.64 31.27 -2.38
N ASP A 31 6.73 32.01 -3.50
CA ASP A 31 5.64 32.91 -3.90
C ASP A 31 4.37 32.12 -4.25
N THR A 32 3.23 32.80 -4.22
CA THR A 32 1.94 32.26 -4.70
C THR A 32 2.09 31.72 -6.12
N ASP A 33 1.56 30.52 -6.35
CA ASP A 33 1.60 29.78 -7.62
C ASP A 33 3.02 29.55 -8.21
N LYS A 34 4.07 29.67 -7.40
CA LYS A 34 5.46 29.38 -7.81
C LYS A 34 6.08 28.24 -7.02
N SER A 35 7.01 27.55 -7.69
CA SER A 35 7.89 26.53 -7.13
C SER A 35 9.36 26.99 -7.00
N THR A 36 9.65 28.26 -7.31
CA THR A 36 10.98 28.85 -7.10
C THR A 36 11.16 29.28 -5.64
N LEU A 37 12.25 28.86 -5.01
CA LEU A 37 12.60 29.26 -3.64
C LEU A 37 12.90 30.76 -3.56
N GLN A 38 12.40 31.42 -2.50
CA GLN A 38 12.75 32.80 -2.20
C GLN A 38 14.21 32.94 -1.71
N PRO A 39 14.84 34.12 -1.90
CA PRO A 39 16.14 34.42 -1.31
C PRO A 39 16.13 34.22 0.22
N GLY A 40 17.22 33.67 0.77
CA GLY A 40 17.35 33.40 2.20
C GLY A 40 17.12 31.94 2.60
N ALA A 41 16.74 31.05 1.68
CA ALA A 41 16.63 29.62 1.92
C ALA A 41 17.99 28.90 2.09
N GLU A 42 19.09 29.51 1.61
CA GLU A 42 20.41 28.89 1.54
C GLU A 42 20.92 28.31 2.88
N PRO A 43 20.87 29.04 4.04
CA PRO A 43 21.40 28.51 5.29
C PRO A 43 20.67 27.25 5.77
N LEU A 44 19.36 27.19 5.53
CA LEU A 44 18.51 26.07 5.90
C LEU A 44 18.80 24.84 5.03
N LEU A 45 18.96 25.05 3.72
CA LEU A 45 19.38 24.00 2.79
C LEU A 45 20.79 23.47 3.12
N ASP A 46 21.71 24.36 3.50
CA ASP A 46 23.08 24.00 3.91
C ASP A 46 23.08 23.12 5.16
N ASP A 47 22.21 23.41 6.11
CA ASP A 47 22.09 22.60 7.32
C ASP A 47 21.42 21.26 7.08
N ILE A 48 20.37 21.19 6.24
CA ILE A 48 19.76 19.92 5.81
C ILE A 48 20.82 19.05 5.12
N ALA A 49 21.59 19.63 4.19
CA ALA A 49 22.69 18.94 3.52
C ALA A 49 23.78 18.52 4.51
N THR A 50 24.11 19.35 5.50
CA THR A 50 25.07 18.99 6.56
C THR A 50 24.58 17.79 7.37
N ALA A 51 23.31 17.76 7.75
CA ALA A 51 22.72 16.62 8.45
C ALA A 51 22.84 15.34 7.62
N LEU A 52 22.49 15.39 6.32
CA LEU A 52 22.59 14.22 5.44
C LEU A 52 24.02 13.76 5.18
N LYS A 53 25.00 14.67 5.21
CA LYS A 53 26.43 14.31 5.14
C LYS A 53 26.93 13.65 6.41
N ASN A 54 26.46 14.11 7.58
CA ASN A 54 26.81 13.52 8.88
C ASN A 54 26.18 12.13 9.09
N PHE A 55 25.02 11.88 8.49
CA PHE A 55 24.30 10.62 8.58
C PHE A 55 24.14 9.98 7.19
N PRO A 56 25.18 9.30 6.66
CA PRO A 56 25.17 8.76 5.30
C PRO A 56 24.06 7.73 5.05
N ASP A 57 23.59 7.05 6.10
CA ASP A 57 22.54 6.03 6.00
C ASP A 57 21.12 6.62 5.93
N TRP A 58 20.96 7.93 6.14
CA TRP A 58 19.63 8.55 6.09
C TRP A 58 19.23 8.83 4.64
N SER A 59 17.98 8.55 4.32
CA SER A 59 17.32 9.09 3.12
C SER A 59 16.18 10.00 3.56
N LEU A 60 15.86 11.01 2.76
CA LEU A 60 14.75 11.92 3.02
C LEU A 60 13.71 11.84 1.91
N ARG A 61 12.43 11.77 2.31
CA ARG A 61 11.31 12.20 1.49
C ARG A 61 10.95 13.63 1.87
N ILE A 62 11.06 14.53 0.92
CA ILE A 62 10.72 15.95 1.02
C ILE A 62 9.28 16.08 0.55
N VAL A 63 8.39 16.52 1.44
CA VAL A 63 6.96 16.62 1.14
C VAL A 63 6.55 18.09 1.14
N GLY A 64 6.07 18.57 -0.01
CA GLY A 64 5.48 19.89 -0.10
C GLY A 64 4.02 19.89 0.34
N HIS A 65 3.59 20.99 0.96
CA HIS A 65 2.20 21.24 1.34
C HIS A 65 1.77 22.62 0.82
N THR A 66 0.48 22.76 0.49
CA THR A 66 -0.16 24.04 0.17
C THR A 66 -1.20 24.39 1.23
N ASP A 67 -1.65 25.64 1.21
CA ASP A 67 -2.94 25.97 1.81
C ASP A 67 -4.10 25.56 0.88
N ALA A 68 -5.34 25.78 1.33
CA ALA A 68 -6.54 25.37 0.60
C ALA A 68 -6.98 26.34 -0.52
N SER A 69 -6.16 27.34 -0.88
CA SER A 69 -6.47 28.23 -2.00
C SER A 69 -6.18 27.51 -3.32
N GLY A 70 -7.15 27.49 -4.24
CA GLY A 70 -7.01 26.83 -5.54
C GLY A 70 -7.71 25.47 -5.62
N SER A 71 -7.51 24.75 -6.73
CA SER A 71 -8.05 23.39 -6.88
C SER A 71 -7.12 22.36 -6.24
N ALA A 72 -7.68 21.26 -5.74
CA ALA A 72 -6.92 20.16 -5.14
C ALA A 72 -5.83 19.65 -6.11
N GLU A 73 -6.17 19.44 -7.38
CA GLU A 73 -5.24 18.99 -8.43
C GLU A 73 -4.08 19.99 -8.66
N THR A 74 -4.37 21.29 -8.70
CA THR A 74 -3.33 22.31 -8.85
C THR A 74 -2.40 22.33 -7.64
N ASN A 75 -2.98 22.19 -6.46
CA ASN A 75 -2.27 22.20 -5.20
C ASN A 75 -1.37 20.97 -5.03
N GLU A 76 -1.85 19.79 -5.42
CA GLU A 76 -1.08 18.56 -5.45
C GLU A 76 0.15 18.71 -6.34
N ARG A 77 -0.05 19.12 -7.60
CA ARG A 77 1.05 19.36 -8.55
C ARG A 77 2.05 20.40 -8.03
N LEU A 78 1.57 21.57 -7.59
CA LEU A 78 2.42 22.65 -7.09
C LEU A 78 3.25 22.22 -5.87
N SER A 79 2.65 21.44 -4.97
CA SER A 79 3.33 20.92 -3.79
C SER A 79 4.48 19.96 -4.14
N LEU A 80 4.28 19.11 -5.14
CA LEU A 80 5.33 18.22 -5.66
C LEU A 80 6.46 19.01 -6.32
N GLU A 81 6.14 19.98 -7.19
CA GLU A 81 7.14 20.82 -7.85
C GLU A 81 8.03 21.58 -6.84
N ARG A 82 7.45 22.05 -5.73
CA ARG A 82 8.21 22.69 -4.64
C ARG A 82 9.17 21.73 -3.95
N ALA A 83 8.72 20.49 -3.68
CA ALA A 83 9.58 19.46 -3.12
C ALA A 83 10.74 19.10 -4.07
N ASP A 84 10.48 19.03 -5.38
CA ASP A 84 11.50 18.80 -6.40
C ASP A 84 12.52 19.94 -6.46
N THR A 85 12.10 21.21 -6.37
CA THR A 85 13.03 22.34 -6.27
C THR A 85 14.01 22.18 -5.10
N ILE A 86 13.52 21.74 -3.94
CA ILE A 86 14.35 21.53 -2.75
C ILE A 86 15.27 20.33 -2.94
N LYS A 87 14.77 19.24 -3.54
CA LYS A 87 15.60 18.07 -3.90
C LYS A 87 16.77 18.49 -4.79
N VAL A 88 16.52 19.24 -5.86
CA VAL A 88 17.56 19.76 -6.76
C VAL A 88 18.58 20.60 -5.99
N ALA A 89 18.10 21.52 -5.15
CA ALA A 89 18.98 22.37 -4.36
C ALA A 89 19.86 21.60 -3.35
N LEU A 90 19.41 20.44 -2.86
CA LEU A 90 20.21 19.53 -2.01
C LEU A 90 21.19 18.68 -2.83
N VAL A 91 20.81 18.27 -4.03
CA VAL A 91 21.73 17.59 -4.97
C VAL A 91 22.89 18.51 -5.36
N ASP A 92 22.60 19.79 -5.63
CA ASP A 92 23.62 20.82 -5.91
C ASP A 92 24.59 21.02 -4.74
N ARG A 93 24.17 20.67 -3.51
CA ARG A 93 24.99 20.67 -2.30
C ARG A 93 25.77 19.37 -2.10
N GLY A 94 25.72 18.45 -3.06
CA GLY A 94 26.46 17.19 -3.06
C GLY A 94 25.78 16.06 -2.29
N ILE A 95 24.46 16.11 -2.12
CA ILE A 95 23.70 14.96 -1.62
C ILE A 95 23.38 14.04 -2.81
N ASP A 96 23.58 12.75 -2.61
CA ASP A 96 23.23 11.73 -3.61
C ASP A 96 21.73 11.78 -3.93
N PRO A 97 21.32 11.95 -5.21
CA PRO A 97 19.92 11.98 -5.60
C PRO A 97 19.13 10.73 -5.19
N ASP A 98 19.78 9.56 -5.05
CA ASP A 98 19.14 8.31 -4.64
C ASP A 98 18.71 8.32 -3.16
N ARG A 99 19.26 9.25 -2.37
CA ARG A 99 18.89 9.48 -0.97
C ARG A 99 17.74 10.46 -0.81
N LEU A 100 17.23 11.03 -1.90
CA LEU A 100 16.23 12.10 -1.88
C LEU A 100 15.01 11.74 -2.72
N MET A 101 13.84 11.82 -2.12
CA MET A 101 12.55 11.61 -2.78
C MET A 101 11.70 12.86 -2.62
N ALA A 102 10.93 13.23 -3.65
CA ALA A 102 9.95 14.31 -3.56
C ALA A 102 8.54 13.71 -3.45
N GLY A 103 7.67 14.39 -2.71
CA GLY A 103 6.25 14.07 -2.59
C GLY A 103 5.41 15.34 -2.50
N GLY A 104 4.21 15.29 -3.06
CA GLY A 104 3.21 16.35 -2.93
C GLY A 104 2.07 15.90 -2.03
N ALA A 105 1.75 16.67 -0.99
CA ALA A 105 0.57 16.42 -0.15
C ALA A 105 -0.60 17.36 -0.49
N GLY A 106 -0.38 18.31 -1.40
CA GLY A 106 -1.36 19.34 -1.71
C GLY A 106 -1.90 20.03 -0.46
N GLN A 107 -3.22 20.11 -0.36
CA GLN A 107 -3.95 20.76 0.73
C GLN A 107 -4.52 19.78 1.76
N ASP A 108 -4.26 18.48 1.63
CA ASP A 108 -5.01 17.42 2.33
C ASP A 108 -4.53 17.17 3.77
N ARG A 109 -3.41 17.78 4.16
CA ARG A 109 -2.80 17.63 5.50
C ARG A 109 -2.55 19.00 6.17
N PRO A 110 -3.62 19.80 6.42
CA PRO A 110 -3.48 21.08 7.08
C PRO A 110 -3.07 20.89 8.55
N ILE A 111 -2.15 21.73 9.01
CA ILE A 111 -1.72 21.78 10.42
C ILE A 111 -2.31 23.00 11.15
N ALA A 112 -2.91 23.93 10.40
CA ALA A 112 -3.58 25.11 10.91
C ALA A 112 -4.84 25.43 10.08
N SER A 113 -5.66 26.35 10.59
CA SER A 113 -6.87 26.80 9.90
C SER A 113 -6.55 27.40 8.52
N ASN A 114 -7.32 27.03 7.49
CA ASN A 114 -7.24 27.69 6.18
C ASN A 114 -8.08 28.97 6.11
N GLU A 115 -8.77 29.35 7.19
CA GLU A 115 -9.61 30.54 7.24
C GLU A 115 -8.82 31.83 7.57
N THR A 116 -7.57 31.71 8.03
CA THR A 116 -6.72 32.86 8.39
C THR A 116 -5.44 32.86 7.57
N GLU A 117 -4.90 34.04 7.27
CA GLU A 117 -3.65 34.14 6.51
C GLU A 117 -2.46 33.56 7.28
N GLU A 118 -2.45 33.68 8.60
CA GLU A 118 -1.45 33.05 9.46
C GLU A 118 -1.53 31.52 9.37
N GLY A 119 -2.73 30.95 9.38
CA GLY A 119 -2.90 29.50 9.28
C GLY A 119 -2.58 28.96 7.89
N LYS A 120 -2.97 29.68 6.83
CA LYS A 120 -2.53 29.36 5.46
C LYS A 120 -1.00 29.42 5.33
N ALA A 121 -0.34 30.40 5.95
CA ALA A 121 1.12 30.49 5.94
C ALA A 121 1.79 29.28 6.62
N LEU A 122 1.21 28.74 7.69
CA LEU A 122 1.67 27.51 8.32
C LEU A 122 1.41 26.26 7.46
N ASN A 123 0.32 26.23 6.69
CA ASN A 123 0.01 25.12 5.80
C ASN A 123 0.93 25.09 4.55
N ARG A 124 1.38 26.26 4.06
CA ARG A 124 2.42 26.39 3.02
C ARG A 124 3.81 26.04 3.57
N ARG A 125 4.04 24.77 3.86
CA ARG A 125 5.28 24.26 4.48
C ARG A 125 5.92 23.16 3.67
N VAL A 126 7.11 22.79 4.09
CA VAL A 126 7.82 21.60 3.63
C VAL A 126 8.02 20.71 4.83
N GLU A 127 7.78 19.41 4.65
CA GLU A 127 8.00 18.40 5.66
C GLU A 127 9.15 17.50 5.22
N LEU A 128 10.11 17.25 6.11
CA LEU A 128 11.18 16.30 5.90
C LEU A 128 10.86 15.01 6.63
N LEU A 129 10.76 13.91 5.88
CA LEU A 129 10.56 12.58 6.40
C LEU A 129 11.84 11.77 6.24
N ARG A 130 12.43 11.30 7.35
CA ARG A 130 13.51 10.32 7.28
C ARG A 130 12.93 8.97 6.92
N VAL A 131 13.33 8.45 5.77
CA VAL A 131 12.92 7.14 5.25
C VAL A 131 14.09 6.18 5.26
N THR A 132 13.78 4.90 5.39
CA THR A 132 14.74 3.79 5.28
C THR A 132 14.59 3.17 3.90
N ASN A 133 15.71 2.90 3.23
CA ASN A 133 15.70 2.19 1.96
C ASN A 133 16.45 0.87 2.11
N SER A 134 15.94 -0.05 2.94
CA SER A 134 16.62 -1.30 3.28
C SER A 134 16.86 -2.16 2.03
N PRO A 135 18.13 -2.32 1.58
CA PRO A 135 18.44 -3.17 0.44
C PRO A 135 18.13 -4.64 0.74
N GLU A 136 18.32 -5.06 2.00
CA GLU A 136 18.06 -6.42 2.45
C GLU A 136 16.55 -6.73 2.42
N ALA A 137 15.69 -5.82 2.87
CA ALA A 137 14.24 -6.01 2.79
C ALA A 137 13.77 -6.14 1.34
N ARG A 138 14.27 -5.28 0.44
CA ARG A 138 13.95 -5.35 -1.00
C ARG A 138 14.44 -6.65 -1.62
N LYS A 139 15.63 -7.13 -1.24
CA LYS A 139 16.20 -8.39 -1.71
C LYS A 139 15.38 -9.60 -1.24
N LEU A 140 14.97 -9.63 0.03
CA LEU A 140 14.16 -10.70 0.60
C LEU A 140 12.76 -10.74 -0.04
N LEU A 141 12.13 -9.57 -0.23
CA LEU A 141 10.86 -9.48 -0.96
C LEU A 141 11.03 -9.99 -2.39
N LYS A 142 12.11 -9.57 -3.09
CA LYS A 142 12.38 -10.03 -4.46
C LYS A 142 12.59 -11.54 -4.53
N ALA A 143 13.34 -12.12 -3.59
CA ALA A 143 13.57 -13.57 -3.54
C ALA A 143 12.26 -14.35 -3.38
N MET A 144 11.36 -13.87 -2.52
CA MET A 144 10.01 -14.44 -2.38
C MET A 144 9.21 -14.31 -3.67
N SER A 145 9.13 -13.12 -4.25
CA SER A 145 8.38 -12.89 -5.49
C SER A 145 8.93 -13.72 -6.66
N ASP A 146 10.25 -13.81 -6.82
CA ASP A 146 10.90 -14.64 -7.85
C ASP A 146 10.57 -16.12 -7.64
N TYR A 147 10.58 -16.59 -6.38
CA TYR A 147 10.15 -17.95 -6.03
C TYR A 147 8.69 -18.19 -6.42
N LEU A 148 7.77 -17.28 -6.11
CA LEU A 148 6.34 -17.39 -6.47
C LEU A 148 6.12 -17.40 -7.99
N ALA A 149 6.83 -16.55 -8.72
CA ALA A 149 6.76 -16.46 -10.18
C ALA A 149 7.26 -17.74 -10.86
N ALA A 150 8.28 -18.39 -10.30
CA ALA A 150 8.84 -19.63 -10.83
C ALA A 150 7.91 -20.85 -10.69
N GLN A 151 6.90 -20.79 -9.80
CA GLN A 151 6.01 -21.92 -9.56
C GLN A 151 4.94 -22.05 -10.66
N LYS A 152 4.91 -23.22 -11.32
CA LYS A 152 3.82 -23.59 -12.24
C LYS A 152 2.51 -23.92 -11.52
N ALA A 153 2.62 -24.41 -10.29
CA ALA A 153 1.48 -24.74 -9.45
C ALA A 153 1.76 -24.30 -8.01
N LEU A 154 0.73 -23.74 -7.36
CA LEU A 154 0.76 -23.27 -5.97
C LEU A 154 -0.56 -23.65 -5.30
N SER A 155 -0.51 -24.08 -4.03
CA SER A 155 -1.73 -24.18 -3.22
C SER A 155 -1.47 -23.82 -1.77
N PHE A 156 -2.42 -23.16 -1.14
CA PHE A 156 -2.36 -22.85 0.29
C PHE A 156 -3.75 -22.63 0.88
N SER A 157 -3.86 -22.80 2.19
CA SER A 157 -4.97 -22.32 3.00
C SER A 157 -4.64 -20.93 3.54
N TYR A 158 -5.63 -20.13 3.86
CA TYR A 158 -5.41 -18.85 4.55
C TYR A 158 -6.47 -18.55 5.61
N ASP A 159 -6.09 -17.74 6.58
CA ASP A 159 -6.99 -17.03 7.49
C ASP A 159 -6.79 -15.53 7.27
N ALA A 160 -7.87 -14.80 7.03
CA ALA A 160 -7.86 -13.38 6.78
C ALA A 160 -8.75 -12.62 7.77
N ASN A 161 -8.40 -11.37 8.03
CA ASN A 161 -9.23 -10.45 8.79
C ASN A 161 -9.20 -9.07 8.13
N LEU A 162 -10.37 -8.64 7.65
CA LEU A 162 -10.60 -7.30 7.12
C LEU A 162 -11.15 -6.40 8.23
N GLN A 163 -10.47 -5.29 8.52
CA GLN A 163 -11.02 -4.26 9.39
C GLN A 163 -11.82 -3.24 8.59
N VAL A 164 -12.97 -2.86 9.12
CA VAL A 164 -13.75 -1.71 8.65
C VAL A 164 -13.92 -0.72 9.81
N VAL A 165 -14.06 0.57 9.49
CA VAL A 165 -14.22 1.63 10.49
C VAL A 165 -15.61 2.23 10.38
N THR A 166 -16.32 2.35 11.50
CA THR A 166 -17.62 3.01 11.55
C THR A 166 -17.48 4.54 11.56
N ASN A 167 -18.57 5.26 11.29
CA ASN A 167 -18.60 6.73 11.42
C ASN A 167 -18.35 7.24 12.86
N THR A 168 -18.49 6.36 13.85
CA THR A 168 -18.13 6.63 15.26
C THR A 168 -16.72 6.12 15.60
N GLU A 169 -15.89 5.87 14.58
CA GLU A 169 -14.47 5.48 14.69
C GLU A 169 -14.22 4.13 15.36
N GLN A 170 -15.25 3.26 15.42
CA GLN A 170 -15.08 1.90 15.91
C GLN A 170 -14.50 1.01 14.79
N LYS A 171 -13.43 0.28 15.10
CA LYS A 171 -12.91 -0.78 14.22
C LYS A 171 -13.68 -2.08 14.43
N LEU A 172 -14.16 -2.67 13.35
CA LEU A 172 -14.83 -3.97 13.32
C LEU A 172 -13.98 -4.93 12.47
N GLY A 173 -13.65 -6.10 13.01
CA GLY A 173 -12.92 -7.15 12.29
C GLY A 173 -13.86 -8.18 11.68
N LEU A 174 -13.69 -8.45 10.38
CA LEU A 174 -14.43 -9.45 9.62
C LEU A 174 -13.47 -10.58 9.28
N ALA A 175 -13.62 -11.70 9.99
CA ALA A 175 -12.79 -12.87 9.79
C ALA A 175 -13.32 -13.73 8.64
N SER A 176 -12.41 -14.20 7.79
CA SER A 176 -12.67 -15.19 6.77
C SER A 176 -11.49 -16.17 6.66
N SER A 177 -11.73 -17.34 6.08
CA SER A 177 -10.70 -18.30 5.75
C SER A 177 -11.00 -18.93 4.40
N GLY A 178 -10.01 -19.57 3.79
CA GLY A 178 -10.17 -20.06 2.44
C GLY A 178 -9.00 -20.85 1.94
N THR A 179 -9.08 -21.20 0.66
CA THR A 179 -8.01 -21.90 -0.05
C THR A 179 -7.76 -21.23 -1.39
N VAL A 180 -6.53 -21.36 -1.87
CA VAL A 180 -6.12 -20.97 -3.21
C VAL A 180 -5.42 -22.16 -3.83
N ILE A 181 -5.80 -22.50 -5.07
CA ILE A 181 -5.08 -23.43 -5.94
C ILE A 181 -4.86 -22.69 -7.26
N LEU A 182 -3.61 -22.54 -7.65
CA LEU A 182 -3.18 -21.83 -8.86
C LEU A 182 -2.41 -22.81 -9.74
N SER A 183 -2.76 -22.85 -11.03
CA SER A 183 -1.99 -23.52 -12.08
C SER A 183 -1.74 -22.53 -13.21
N ARG A 184 -0.49 -22.09 -13.32
CA ARG A 184 -0.08 -21.12 -14.33
C ARG A 184 -0.14 -21.73 -15.74
N PRO A 185 -0.44 -20.91 -16.76
CA PRO A 185 -0.58 -19.46 -16.69
C PRO A 185 -2.00 -18.97 -16.35
N ASP A 186 -2.99 -19.86 -16.34
CA ASP A 186 -4.36 -19.47 -16.66
C ASP A 186 -5.45 -20.10 -15.78
N LYS A 187 -5.11 -20.84 -14.72
CA LYS A 187 -6.13 -21.46 -13.86
C LYS A 187 -5.96 -21.06 -12.41
N VAL A 188 -7.06 -20.62 -11.80
CA VAL A 188 -7.11 -20.38 -10.36
C VAL A 188 -8.45 -20.84 -9.80
N HIS A 189 -8.42 -21.53 -8.68
CA HIS A 189 -9.58 -21.87 -7.89
C HIS A 189 -9.36 -21.28 -6.49
N THR A 190 -10.26 -20.40 -6.05
CA THR A 190 -10.25 -19.87 -4.69
C THR A 190 -11.56 -20.13 -3.99
N THR A 191 -11.48 -20.38 -2.69
CA THR A 191 -12.65 -20.43 -1.81
C THR A 191 -12.48 -19.42 -0.70
N ARG A 192 -13.60 -18.90 -0.20
CA ARG A 192 -13.62 -18.01 0.95
C ARG A 192 -14.89 -18.25 1.76
N SER A 193 -14.72 -18.45 3.05
CA SER A 193 -15.79 -18.67 4.02
C SER A 193 -15.59 -17.70 5.18
N GLY A 194 -16.62 -16.94 5.52
CA GLY A 194 -16.63 -16.02 6.65
C GLY A 194 -18.03 -15.94 7.25
N GLY A 195 -18.23 -15.04 8.21
CA GLY A 195 -19.52 -14.90 8.90
C GLY A 195 -20.69 -14.50 7.98
N PHE A 196 -20.41 -13.85 6.85
CA PHE A 196 -21.41 -13.26 5.95
C PHE A 196 -21.20 -13.62 4.48
N VAL A 197 -20.09 -14.29 4.16
CA VAL A 197 -19.74 -14.68 2.80
C VAL A 197 -19.39 -16.16 2.76
N GLU A 198 -19.91 -16.86 1.76
CA GLU A 198 -19.39 -18.16 1.38
C GLU A 198 -19.28 -18.17 -0.13
N SER A 199 -18.06 -18.08 -0.64
CA SER A 199 -17.81 -17.84 -2.05
C SER A 199 -16.77 -18.77 -2.63
N GLU A 200 -16.90 -19.02 -3.92
CA GLU A 200 -15.95 -19.79 -4.73
C GLU A 200 -15.71 -19.04 -6.03
N ALA A 201 -14.46 -18.95 -6.45
CA ALA A 201 -14.07 -18.40 -7.73
C ALA A 201 -13.28 -19.44 -8.51
N LEU A 202 -13.68 -19.71 -9.75
CA LEU A 202 -12.95 -20.59 -10.66
C LEU A 202 -12.61 -19.83 -11.93
N PHE A 203 -11.39 -19.96 -12.39
CA PHE A 203 -10.94 -19.46 -13.68
C PHE A 203 -10.20 -20.58 -14.41
N ASP A 204 -10.55 -20.80 -15.67
CA ASP A 204 -10.01 -21.87 -16.51
C ASP A 204 -9.16 -21.38 -17.70
N GLY A 205 -8.88 -20.07 -17.73
CA GLY A 205 -8.15 -19.38 -18.81
C GLY A 205 -9.04 -18.77 -19.87
N LYS A 206 -10.34 -19.04 -19.80
CA LYS A 206 -11.36 -18.48 -20.69
C LYS A 206 -12.52 -17.85 -19.92
N MET A 207 -12.95 -18.48 -18.84
CA MET A 207 -14.17 -18.13 -18.13
C MET A 207 -13.88 -18.00 -16.64
N LEU A 208 -14.17 -16.81 -16.10
CA LEU A 208 -14.26 -16.61 -14.67
C LEU A 208 -15.67 -16.97 -14.22
N THR A 209 -15.79 -17.90 -13.28
CA THR A 209 -17.04 -18.21 -12.57
C THR A 209 -16.92 -17.75 -11.13
N LEU A 210 -17.90 -16.97 -10.67
CA LEU A 210 -17.99 -16.52 -9.28
C LEU A 210 -19.29 -17.05 -8.68
N VAL A 211 -19.18 -17.79 -7.58
CA VAL A 211 -20.30 -18.49 -6.93
C VAL A 211 -20.45 -17.93 -5.52
N GLY A 212 -21.64 -17.45 -5.18
CA GLY A 212 -22.06 -17.17 -3.80
C GLY A 212 -22.84 -18.37 -3.27
N LYS A 213 -22.17 -19.25 -2.52
CA LYS A 213 -22.75 -20.49 -1.98
C LYS A 213 -23.87 -20.20 -0.98
N ASN A 214 -23.67 -19.22 -0.11
CA ASN A 214 -24.65 -18.81 0.91
C ASN A 214 -25.95 -18.24 0.31
N VAL A 215 -25.89 -17.66 -0.89
CA VAL A 215 -27.06 -17.12 -1.62
C VAL A 215 -27.52 -18.02 -2.78
N ASN A 216 -26.86 -19.17 -2.99
CA ASN A 216 -27.07 -20.10 -4.09
C ASN A 216 -27.18 -19.44 -5.49
N LYS A 217 -26.25 -18.52 -5.77
CA LYS A 217 -26.17 -17.78 -7.03
C LYS A 217 -24.78 -17.86 -7.64
N TYR A 218 -24.68 -17.75 -8.95
CA TYR A 218 -23.40 -17.66 -9.65
C TYR A 218 -23.46 -16.70 -10.83
N THR A 219 -22.30 -16.22 -11.26
CA THR A 219 -22.14 -15.51 -12.53
C THR A 219 -20.94 -16.03 -13.29
N GLN A 220 -20.91 -15.76 -14.59
CA GLN A 220 -19.82 -16.16 -15.47
C GLN A 220 -19.44 -15.00 -16.38
N VAL A 221 -18.14 -14.74 -16.48
CA VAL A 221 -17.57 -13.68 -17.30
C VAL A 221 -16.57 -14.34 -18.25
N GLU A 222 -16.76 -14.14 -19.55
CA GLU A 222 -15.80 -14.57 -20.56
C GLU A 222 -14.61 -13.60 -20.56
N MET A 223 -13.44 -14.12 -20.22
CA MET A 223 -12.20 -13.37 -20.07
C MET A 223 -11.01 -14.26 -20.46
N PRO A 224 -10.74 -14.42 -21.77
CA PRO A 224 -9.60 -15.21 -22.21
C PRO A 224 -8.29 -14.56 -21.79
N GLY A 225 -7.42 -15.33 -21.12
CA GLY A 225 -6.15 -14.80 -20.68
C GLY A 225 -5.47 -15.60 -19.57
N THR A 226 -4.43 -14.99 -19.03
CA THR A 226 -3.66 -15.48 -17.88
C THR A 226 -4.30 -15.03 -16.56
N VAL A 227 -3.85 -15.61 -15.45
CA VAL A 227 -4.24 -15.18 -14.10
C VAL A 227 -3.81 -13.74 -13.82
N ASP A 228 -2.66 -13.30 -14.34
CA ASP A 228 -2.20 -11.92 -14.21
C ASP A 228 -3.20 -10.95 -14.89
N GLN A 229 -3.60 -11.26 -16.13
CA GLN A 229 -4.61 -10.48 -16.85
C GLN A 229 -6.00 -10.51 -16.18
N LEU A 230 -6.37 -11.63 -15.56
CA LEU A 230 -7.58 -11.73 -14.75
C LEU A 230 -7.55 -10.75 -13.57
N ILE A 231 -6.43 -10.72 -12.83
CA ILE A 231 -6.27 -9.85 -11.66
C ILE A 231 -6.34 -8.37 -12.08
N ASP A 232 -5.62 -8.00 -13.15
CA ASP A 232 -5.65 -6.64 -13.70
C ASP A 232 -7.08 -6.23 -14.11
N GLU A 233 -7.81 -7.08 -14.84
CA GLU A 233 -9.17 -6.77 -15.27
C GLU A 233 -10.12 -6.57 -14.08
N LEU A 234 -10.04 -7.43 -13.07
CA LEU A 234 -10.88 -7.34 -11.88
C LEU A 234 -10.57 -6.08 -11.05
N LYS A 235 -9.29 -5.72 -10.93
CA LYS A 235 -8.83 -4.53 -10.21
C LYS A 235 -9.19 -3.25 -10.96
N ASP A 236 -8.76 -3.14 -12.21
CA ASP A 236 -8.78 -1.87 -12.95
C ASP A 236 -10.11 -1.58 -13.62
N LYS A 237 -10.80 -2.60 -14.16
CA LYS A 237 -12.07 -2.40 -14.89
C LYS A 237 -13.30 -2.63 -14.02
N HIS A 238 -13.23 -3.58 -13.09
CA HIS A 238 -14.36 -3.90 -12.23
C HIS A 238 -14.29 -3.24 -10.85
N GLY A 239 -13.15 -2.61 -10.50
CA GLY A 239 -12.95 -1.93 -9.22
C GLY A 239 -13.20 -2.87 -8.04
N LEU A 240 -12.79 -4.13 -8.18
CA LEU A 240 -12.89 -5.10 -7.11
C LEU A 240 -11.61 -5.02 -6.28
N PRO A 241 -11.69 -4.65 -4.99
CA PRO A 241 -10.54 -4.75 -4.13
C PRO A 241 -10.18 -6.23 -3.98
N LEU A 242 -8.99 -6.60 -4.44
CA LEU A 242 -8.43 -7.93 -4.31
C LEU A 242 -7.16 -7.88 -3.44
N PRO A 243 -7.29 -7.66 -2.12
CA PRO A 243 -6.13 -7.62 -1.25
C PRO A 243 -5.33 -8.91 -1.36
N ALA A 244 -4.00 -8.80 -1.42
CA ALA A 244 -3.06 -9.90 -1.57
C ALA A 244 -3.08 -10.65 -2.91
N ALA A 245 -3.94 -10.30 -3.88
CA ALA A 245 -3.93 -10.93 -5.20
C ALA A 245 -2.63 -10.67 -5.97
N ASP A 246 -1.97 -9.54 -5.73
CA ASP A 246 -0.66 -9.22 -6.32
C ASP A 246 0.40 -10.31 -6.01
N LEU A 247 0.28 -11.05 -4.90
CA LEU A 247 1.16 -12.18 -4.58
C LEU A 247 1.02 -13.35 -5.57
N LEU A 248 -0.09 -13.45 -6.29
CA LEU A 248 -0.36 -14.51 -7.25
C LEU A 248 0.15 -14.17 -8.66
N MET A 249 0.55 -12.92 -8.91
CA MET A 249 1.00 -12.47 -10.23
C MET A 249 2.44 -12.92 -10.52
N THR A 250 2.81 -13.03 -11.79
CA THR A 250 4.20 -13.38 -12.17
C THR A 250 5.18 -12.22 -11.97
N ASN A 251 4.68 -10.99 -11.93
CA ASN A 251 5.42 -9.75 -11.66
C ASN A 251 5.17 -9.20 -10.23
N ALA A 252 4.84 -10.07 -9.26
CA ALA A 252 4.46 -9.68 -7.90
C ALA A 252 5.41 -8.68 -7.23
N TYR A 253 6.73 -8.76 -7.50
CA TYR A 253 7.70 -7.80 -6.96
C TYR A 253 7.41 -6.37 -7.43
N ASP A 254 7.17 -6.20 -8.73
CA ASP A 254 6.97 -4.89 -9.34
C ASP A 254 5.67 -4.26 -8.83
N GLU A 255 4.59 -5.06 -8.74
CA GLU A 255 3.29 -4.63 -8.18
C GLU A 255 3.41 -4.20 -6.70
N LEU A 256 4.07 -5.03 -5.88
CA LEU A 256 4.24 -4.72 -4.46
C LEU A 256 5.16 -3.52 -4.24
N MET A 257 6.21 -3.36 -5.05
CA MET A 257 7.18 -2.28 -4.93
C MET A 257 6.76 -0.97 -5.60
N GLN A 258 5.74 -0.99 -6.46
CA GLN A 258 5.21 0.23 -7.07
C GLN A 258 4.81 1.24 -6.00
N GLY A 259 5.38 2.44 -6.07
CA GLY A 259 5.10 3.54 -5.13
C GLY A 259 5.78 3.43 -3.75
N VAL A 260 6.59 2.41 -3.50
CA VAL A 260 7.30 2.25 -2.22
C VAL A 260 8.41 3.28 -2.07
N TYR A 261 8.33 4.09 -1.00
CA TYR A 261 9.33 5.11 -0.67
C TYR A 261 10.04 4.88 0.68
N ASP A 262 9.54 3.96 1.51
CA ASP A 262 10.19 3.54 2.77
C ASP A 262 10.10 2.00 2.87
N SER A 263 11.21 1.38 3.25
CA SER A 263 11.39 -0.08 3.34
C SER A 263 12.33 -0.43 4.49
N LYS A 264 11.90 -1.35 5.33
CA LYS A 264 12.58 -1.74 6.57
C LYS A 264 12.64 -3.25 6.67
N ASP A 265 13.80 -3.73 7.08
CA ASP A 265 13.97 -5.10 7.58
C ASP A 265 13.87 -5.03 9.11
N LEU A 266 12.85 -5.66 9.68
CA LEU A 266 12.59 -5.68 11.11
C LEU A 266 13.24 -6.90 11.79
N GLY A 267 13.98 -7.72 11.02
CA GLY A 267 14.56 -8.97 11.46
C GLY A 267 13.56 -10.13 11.44
N SER A 268 13.94 -11.23 12.07
CA SER A 268 13.18 -12.48 12.02
C SER A 268 12.09 -12.56 13.10
N GLY A 269 10.97 -13.15 12.73
CA GLY A 269 9.87 -13.51 13.63
C GLY A 269 9.36 -14.92 13.32
N VAL A 270 8.30 -15.35 14.03
CA VAL A 270 7.70 -16.67 13.83
C VAL A 270 6.23 -16.53 13.49
N VAL A 271 5.80 -17.15 12.38
CA VAL A 271 4.41 -17.21 11.94
C VAL A 271 4.03 -18.67 11.70
N ASN A 272 3.02 -19.17 12.41
CA ASN A 272 2.59 -20.59 12.33
C ASN A 272 3.73 -21.61 12.54
N GLY A 273 4.72 -21.27 13.35
CA GLY A 273 5.89 -22.13 13.59
C GLY A 273 6.98 -22.06 12.52
N HIS A 274 6.80 -21.25 11.48
CA HIS A 274 7.86 -20.95 10.50
C HIS A 274 8.64 -19.71 10.93
N GLU A 275 9.96 -19.79 10.88
CA GLU A 275 10.83 -18.61 10.96
C GLU A 275 10.68 -17.81 9.65
N CYS A 276 10.34 -16.53 9.80
CA CYS A 276 10.07 -15.64 8.67
C CYS A 276 10.69 -14.25 8.94
N ASP A 277 11.33 -13.64 7.95
CA ASP A 277 11.79 -12.24 8.03
C ASP A 277 10.60 -11.29 7.94
N SER A 278 10.54 -10.34 8.86
CA SER A 278 9.49 -9.33 8.95
C SER A 278 9.92 -8.07 8.20
N LEU A 279 9.25 -7.82 7.08
CA LEU A 279 9.57 -6.71 6.19
C LEU A 279 8.43 -5.69 6.26
N ALA A 280 8.76 -4.41 6.34
CA ALA A 280 7.79 -3.32 6.36
C ALA A 280 8.07 -2.34 5.23
N PHE A 281 7.01 -1.96 4.52
CA PHE A 281 7.05 -1.09 3.36
C PHE A 281 5.96 -0.03 3.47
N ARG A 282 6.21 1.13 2.87
CA ARG A 282 5.27 2.24 2.90
C ARG A 282 5.16 2.90 1.52
N LYS A 283 3.91 3.09 1.13
CA LYS A 283 3.42 3.81 -0.06
C LYS A 283 2.63 5.02 0.40
N ASP A 284 2.14 5.84 -0.53
CA ASP A 284 1.37 7.05 -0.20
C ASP A 284 0.01 6.71 0.43
N ASP A 285 -0.64 5.67 -0.07
CA ASP A 285 -1.99 5.20 0.28
C ASP A 285 -2.01 4.09 1.34
N VAL A 286 -0.98 3.24 1.39
CA VAL A 286 -0.90 2.11 2.34
C VAL A 286 0.46 1.95 2.99
N ASP A 287 0.46 1.43 4.22
CA ASP A 287 1.61 0.73 4.81
C ASP A 287 1.35 -0.77 4.63
N PHE A 288 2.35 -1.54 4.22
CA PHE A 288 2.22 -3.00 4.21
C PHE A 288 3.40 -3.68 4.90
N GLN A 289 3.10 -4.76 5.63
CA GLN A 289 4.09 -5.64 6.22
C GLN A 289 3.92 -7.05 5.68
N ILE A 290 5.02 -7.71 5.37
CA ILE A 290 5.04 -9.07 4.87
C ILE A 290 6.10 -9.88 5.61
N TRP A 291 5.73 -11.10 5.98
CA TRP A 291 6.62 -12.06 6.61
C TRP A 291 7.03 -13.09 5.57
N VAL A 292 8.32 -13.22 5.29
CA VAL A 292 8.85 -14.12 4.25
C VAL A 292 9.54 -15.31 4.91
N ALA A 293 9.11 -16.53 4.58
CA ALA A 293 9.69 -17.74 5.15
C ALA A 293 11.19 -17.86 4.84
N HIS A 294 11.96 -18.35 5.81
CA HIS A 294 13.37 -18.67 5.61
C HIS A 294 13.56 -19.93 4.73
N GLY A 295 14.73 -20.02 4.10
CA GLY A 295 15.18 -21.22 3.39
C GLY A 295 14.94 -21.19 1.87
N GLU A 296 14.98 -22.37 1.24
CA GLU A 296 14.91 -22.52 -0.21
C GLU A 296 13.50 -22.30 -0.80
N GLN A 297 12.47 -22.25 0.06
CA GLN A 297 11.09 -22.01 -0.32
C GLN A 297 10.57 -20.74 0.38
N PRO A 298 11.01 -19.54 -0.03
CA PRO A 298 10.65 -18.29 0.65
C PRO A 298 9.22 -17.87 0.28
N PHE A 299 8.22 -18.53 0.85
CA PHE A 299 6.81 -18.17 0.65
C PHE A 299 6.37 -17.05 1.62
N PRO A 300 5.32 -16.27 1.29
CA PRO A 300 4.76 -15.30 2.21
C PRO A 300 4.02 -16.01 3.36
N CYS A 301 4.49 -15.86 4.60
CA CYS A 301 3.86 -16.41 5.80
C CYS A 301 2.61 -15.61 6.22
N ARG A 302 2.68 -14.28 6.09
CA ARG A 302 1.62 -13.33 6.42
C ARG A 302 1.81 -12.05 5.61
N LEU A 303 0.72 -11.39 5.26
CA LEU A 303 0.68 -10.03 4.73
C LEU A 303 -0.32 -9.21 5.55
N ALA A 304 0.05 -7.99 5.91
CA ALA A 304 -0.80 -7.00 6.54
C ALA A 304 -0.74 -5.72 5.71
N ILE A 305 -1.90 -5.14 5.39
CA ILE A 305 -2.03 -3.90 4.61
C ILE A 305 -2.86 -2.94 5.44
N THR A 306 -2.26 -1.85 5.87
CA THR A 306 -2.91 -0.79 6.64
C THR A 306 -3.19 0.41 5.74
N SER A 307 -4.45 0.83 5.64
CA SER A 307 -4.80 2.05 4.90
C SER A 307 -4.29 3.29 5.63
N ARG A 308 -3.74 4.23 4.86
CA ARG A 308 -3.31 5.56 5.33
C ARG A 308 -4.30 6.66 4.98
N GLU A 309 -5.28 6.35 4.12
CA GLU A 309 -6.31 7.29 3.66
C GLU A 309 -7.56 7.23 4.54
N VAL A 310 -7.86 6.08 5.16
CA VAL A 310 -9.02 5.91 6.02
C VAL A 310 -8.69 6.31 7.46
N LYS A 311 -9.49 7.21 8.03
CA LYS A 311 -9.38 7.59 9.44
C LYS A 311 -9.46 6.35 10.34
N GLY A 312 -8.53 6.27 11.30
CA GLY A 312 -8.39 5.11 12.18
C GLY A 312 -7.44 4.04 11.63
N ALA A 313 -7.01 4.11 10.37
CA ALA A 313 -6.04 3.19 9.77
C ALA A 313 -6.48 1.71 9.91
N PRO A 314 -7.61 1.31 9.28
CA PRO A 314 -8.01 -0.09 9.23
C PRO A 314 -6.96 -0.92 8.49
N GLU A 315 -6.92 -2.20 8.86
CA GLU A 315 -5.98 -3.17 8.31
C GLU A 315 -6.71 -4.36 7.69
N TYR A 316 -6.21 -4.82 6.54
CA TYR A 316 -6.46 -6.15 6.01
C TYR A 316 -5.25 -7.04 6.35
N THR A 317 -5.51 -8.21 6.94
CA THR A 317 -4.47 -9.21 7.19
C THR A 317 -4.83 -10.52 6.52
N VAL A 318 -3.82 -11.20 5.98
CA VAL A 318 -3.92 -12.58 5.51
C VAL A 318 -2.73 -13.37 6.03
N GLN A 319 -3.01 -14.51 6.64
CA GLN A 319 -2.03 -15.43 7.18
C GLN A 319 -2.12 -16.75 6.41
N ILE A 320 -1.00 -17.17 5.86
CA ILE A 320 -0.91 -18.31 4.94
C ILE A 320 -0.53 -19.56 5.72
N ARG A 321 -1.14 -20.68 5.32
CA ARG A 321 -0.96 -22.02 5.90
C ARG A 321 -0.94 -23.08 4.82
N ASP A 322 -0.46 -24.26 5.16
CA ASP A 322 -0.50 -25.46 4.30
C ASP A 322 0.10 -25.21 2.91
N TRP A 323 1.16 -24.40 2.84
CA TRP A 323 1.80 -24.02 1.58
C TRP A 323 2.35 -25.24 0.83
N LYS A 324 2.06 -25.32 -0.47
CA LYS A 324 2.62 -26.29 -1.40
C LYS A 324 2.93 -25.63 -2.73
N SER A 325 3.98 -26.09 -3.37
CA SER A 325 4.44 -25.60 -4.67
C SER A 325 4.90 -26.76 -5.55
N GLY A 326 4.90 -26.52 -6.87
CA GLY A 326 5.35 -27.50 -7.86
C GLY A 326 4.59 -28.83 -7.76
N ASP A 327 5.34 -29.94 -7.75
CA ASP A 327 4.78 -31.31 -7.77
C ASP A 327 4.03 -31.69 -6.48
N ALA A 328 4.18 -30.91 -5.40
CA ALA A 328 3.43 -31.14 -4.16
C ALA A 328 1.97 -30.68 -4.26
N VAL A 329 1.61 -29.91 -5.29
CA VAL A 329 0.26 -29.38 -5.48
C VAL A 329 -0.64 -30.43 -6.12
N MET A 330 -1.74 -30.74 -5.46
CA MET A 330 -2.83 -31.53 -6.07
C MET A 330 -3.73 -30.58 -6.85
N LEU A 331 -3.69 -30.66 -8.18
CA LEU A 331 -4.53 -29.83 -9.05
C LEU A 331 -5.99 -30.27 -8.98
N ASP A 332 -6.87 -29.29 -8.96
CA ASP A 332 -8.32 -29.48 -8.94
C ASP A 332 -8.92 -29.42 -10.36
N ASP A 333 -10.21 -29.75 -10.47
CA ASP A 333 -11.01 -29.45 -11.65
C ASP A 333 -11.40 -27.97 -11.63
N PHE A 334 -10.78 -27.17 -12.50
CA PHE A 334 -11.05 -25.72 -12.61
C PHE A 334 -12.34 -25.40 -13.39
N SER A 335 -13.08 -26.42 -13.83
CA SER A 335 -14.36 -26.23 -14.53
C SER A 335 -15.53 -26.10 -13.57
N PHE A 336 -16.41 -25.12 -13.82
CA PHE A 336 -17.61 -24.96 -13.01
C PHE A 336 -18.61 -26.08 -13.25
N LYS A 337 -19.10 -26.66 -12.15
CA LYS A 337 -20.26 -27.55 -12.11
C LYS A 337 -21.32 -26.90 -11.24
N ASN A 338 -22.60 -27.02 -11.63
CA ASN A 338 -23.73 -26.46 -10.88
C ASN A 338 -24.57 -27.56 -10.19
N PRO A 339 -24.02 -28.30 -9.19
CA PRO A 339 -24.75 -29.39 -8.55
C PRO A 339 -25.91 -28.91 -7.66
N THR A 340 -25.89 -27.65 -7.21
CA THR A 340 -26.93 -27.07 -6.33
C THR A 340 -28.04 -26.37 -7.10
N ASN A 341 -28.02 -26.41 -8.44
CA ASN A 341 -28.91 -25.63 -9.30
C ASN A 341 -28.94 -24.13 -8.90
N ALA A 342 -27.77 -23.56 -8.60
CA ALA A 342 -27.60 -22.15 -8.34
C ALA A 342 -28.16 -21.31 -9.50
N GLU A 343 -28.77 -20.17 -9.17
CA GLU A 343 -29.32 -19.24 -10.14
C GLU A 343 -28.19 -18.43 -10.80
N LYS A 344 -28.22 -18.30 -12.14
CA LYS A 344 -27.29 -17.43 -12.86
C LYS A 344 -27.76 -15.98 -12.77
N ILE A 345 -26.90 -15.09 -12.28
CA ILE A 345 -27.17 -13.65 -12.16
C ILE A 345 -26.25 -12.82 -13.05
N ASP A 346 -26.65 -11.56 -13.28
CA ASP A 346 -25.80 -10.58 -13.94
C ASP A 346 -24.56 -10.26 -13.10
N VAL A 347 -23.43 -9.99 -13.75
CA VAL A 347 -22.17 -9.69 -13.06
C VAL A 347 -22.27 -8.43 -12.19
N ASN A 348 -23.13 -7.47 -12.57
CA ASN A 348 -23.32 -6.23 -11.81
C ASN A 348 -24.02 -6.46 -10.47
N ASP A 349 -24.82 -7.52 -10.35
CA ASP A 349 -25.49 -7.88 -9.10
C ASP A 349 -24.52 -8.55 -8.10
N LEU A 350 -23.34 -8.96 -8.55
CA LEU A 350 -22.43 -9.79 -7.76
C LEU A 350 -21.87 -9.09 -6.53
N LYS A 351 -21.56 -7.78 -6.62
CA LYS A 351 -20.99 -7.01 -5.50
C LYS A 351 -21.87 -7.06 -4.24
N GLN A 352 -23.18 -7.07 -4.41
CA GLN A 352 -24.14 -7.18 -3.30
C GLN A 352 -24.20 -8.61 -2.73
N ASN A 353 -23.88 -9.62 -3.53
CA ASN A 353 -24.03 -11.04 -3.18
C ASN A 353 -22.75 -11.69 -2.63
N LEU A 354 -21.58 -11.05 -2.78
CA LEU A 354 -20.29 -11.52 -2.27
C LEU A 354 -19.67 -10.63 -1.19
N SER A 355 -20.49 -9.74 -0.59
CA SER A 355 -20.04 -8.82 0.44
C SER A 355 -19.65 -9.55 1.73
N GLU A 356 -18.52 -9.16 2.32
CA GLU A 356 -18.13 -9.61 3.67
C GLU A 356 -18.87 -8.84 4.77
N LEU A 357 -19.61 -7.78 4.42
CA LEU A 357 -20.33 -6.98 5.40
C LEU A 357 -21.68 -7.62 5.79
N PRO A 358 -22.05 -7.58 7.08
CA PRO A 358 -23.41 -7.84 7.52
C PRO A 358 -24.41 -6.95 6.79
N GLY A 359 -25.59 -7.47 6.43
CA GLY A 359 -26.62 -6.71 5.69
C GLY A 359 -27.20 -5.49 6.43
N ASN A 360 -26.92 -5.34 7.74
CA ASN A 360 -27.28 -4.15 8.53
C ASN A 360 -26.18 -3.07 8.53
N LEU A 361 -25.06 -3.28 7.84
CA LEU A 361 -24.03 -2.30 7.59
C LEU A 361 -24.02 -1.93 6.10
N VAL A 362 -23.76 -0.65 5.82
CA VAL A 362 -23.65 -0.11 4.47
C VAL A 362 -22.29 0.55 4.35
N LEU A 363 -21.60 0.32 3.24
CA LEU A 363 -20.36 1.03 2.92
C LEU A 363 -20.67 2.52 2.81
N GLY A 364 -19.91 3.34 3.53
CA GLY A 364 -19.97 4.80 3.37
C GLY A 364 -19.30 5.26 2.07
N ASP A 365 -19.43 6.55 1.77
CA ASP A 365 -18.81 7.18 0.60
C ASP A 365 -17.30 7.45 0.76
N GLY A 366 -16.72 7.11 1.93
CA GLY A 366 -15.29 7.22 2.18
C GLY A 366 -14.52 6.14 1.42
N LYS A 367 -13.46 6.55 0.71
CA LYS A 367 -12.50 5.64 0.08
C LYS A 367 -11.79 4.79 1.12
#